data_AF-A0A147BW41-F1
#
_entry.id   AF-A0A147BW41-F1
#
_cell.length_a   1.000
_cell.length_b   1.000
_cell.length_c   1.000
_cell.angle_alpha   90.00
_cell.angle_beta   90.00
_cell.angle_gamma   90.00
#
_symmetry.space_group_name_H-M   'P 1'
#
loop_
_entity.id
_entity.type
_entity.pdbx_description
1 polymer ?
#
loop_
_entity_poly.entity_id
_entity_poly.type
_entity_poly.pdbx_seq_one_letter_code
_entity_poly.pdbx_strand_id
1 'polypeptide(L)'
;MLSVWVLALCLLISGGMSEGDEDQTSSKEVELDGRTSTTSLSGPIFSYSETNPELEKYQDAWKFVTSNESFIMKYRNFNTNPTGKNTTMCVSATMIEMNETTHYVLHNITYLNTTSNKT
;
A
#
# COMPACT_ATOMS: atom_id res chain seq x y z
N MET A 1 -6.30 47.64 18.37
CA MET A 1 -5.51 48.65 17.62
C MET A 1 -4.36 47.93 16.95
N LEU A 2 -4.21 48.15 15.65
CA LEU A 2 -3.07 47.73 14.84
C LEU A 2 -1.76 48.06 15.55
N SER A 3 -0.73 47.22 15.42
CA SER A 3 0.54 47.79 14.98
C SER A 3 1.59 46.74 14.59
N VAL A 4 1.94 46.75 13.31
CA VAL A 4 3.32 47.10 12.91
C VAL A 4 4.40 46.08 13.29
N TRP A 5 4.28 44.86 12.79
CA TRP A 5 5.47 44.03 12.49
C TRP A 5 5.60 43.69 10.99
N VAL A 6 4.82 44.37 10.14
CA VAL A 6 4.91 44.32 8.66
C VAL A 6 5.89 45.41 8.14
N LEU A 7 6.78 45.91 9.00
CA LEU A 7 7.66 47.04 8.71
C LEU A 7 9.13 46.65 8.50
N ALA A 8 9.40 45.40 8.12
CA ALA A 8 10.58 45.07 7.31
C ALA A 8 10.32 45.46 5.84
N LEU A 9 9.89 46.71 5.66
CA LEU A 9 10.19 47.53 4.50
C LEU A 9 11.71 47.77 4.52
N CYS A 10 12.30 47.88 3.33
CA CYS A 10 13.69 48.25 3.06
C CYS A 10 14.68 47.07 2.90
N LEU A 11 14.51 46.29 1.83
CA LEU A 11 15.59 46.15 0.84
C LEU A 11 14.99 46.16 -0.56
N LEU A 12 14.42 47.32 -0.89
CA LEU A 12 14.21 47.77 -2.24
C LEU A 12 15.57 47.96 -2.95
N ILE A 13 15.67 47.38 -4.15
CA ILE A 13 16.38 47.93 -5.33
C ILE A 13 17.92 47.79 -5.39
N SER A 14 18.38 46.75 -6.09
CA SER A 14 19.43 46.82 -7.14
C SER A 14 19.72 45.39 -7.61
N GLY A 15 19.52 44.97 -8.85
CA GLY A 15 19.16 45.68 -10.06
C GLY A 15 19.15 44.70 -11.24
N GLY A 16 18.77 45.21 -12.41
CA GLY A 16 18.96 44.54 -13.70
C GLY A 16 17.65 44.10 -14.35
N MET A 17 17.02 45.03 -15.08
CA MET A 17 16.07 44.68 -16.12
C MET A 17 16.81 44.05 -17.30
N SER A 18 16.30 42.97 -17.87
CA SER A 18 16.46 42.64 -19.29
C SER A 18 15.32 41.72 -19.71
N GLU A 19 14.61 42.18 -20.74
CA GLU A 19 13.51 41.54 -21.48
C GLU A 19 13.67 40.02 -21.73
N GLY A 20 12.52 39.32 -21.72
CA GLY A 20 12.40 37.96 -22.26
C GLY A 20 11.05 37.30 -21.96
N ASP A 21 10.07 37.59 -22.82
CA ASP A 21 8.84 36.84 -23.15
C ASP A 21 7.95 36.25 -22.03
N GLU A 22 6.78 36.86 -21.86
CA GLU A 22 5.64 36.28 -21.15
C GLU A 22 4.94 35.23 -22.04
N ASP A 23 5.04 33.95 -21.68
CA ASP A 23 4.08 32.93 -22.09
C ASP A 23 3.16 32.63 -20.90
N GLN A 24 1.95 33.20 -20.93
CA GLN A 24 0.90 32.94 -19.96
C GLN A 24 0.39 31.51 -20.15
N THR A 25 0.73 30.60 -19.24
CA THR A 25 -0.06 29.36 -19.07
C THR A 25 -0.80 29.38 -17.75
N SER A 26 -2.07 29.78 -17.86
CA SER A 26 -3.12 29.64 -16.86
C SER A 26 -3.25 28.17 -16.41
N SER A 27 -3.04 27.92 -15.12
CA SER A 27 -3.35 26.63 -14.48
C SER A 27 -4.86 26.42 -14.48
N LYS A 28 -5.36 25.58 -15.40
CA LYS A 28 -6.73 25.05 -15.32
C LYS A 28 -6.78 23.94 -14.28
N GLU A 29 -7.62 24.12 -13.26
CA GLU A 29 -8.09 23.03 -12.40
C GLU A 29 -8.71 21.93 -13.28
N VAL A 30 -8.18 20.71 -13.16
CA VAL A 30 -8.78 19.53 -13.79
C VAL A 30 -9.86 19.03 -12.85
N GLU A 31 -11.10 19.40 -13.15
CA GLU A 31 -12.30 18.75 -12.62
C GLU A 31 -12.33 17.30 -13.16
N LEU A 32 -12.00 16.34 -12.30
CA LEU A 32 -12.17 14.92 -12.58
C LEU A 32 -13.66 14.58 -12.55
N ASP A 33 -14.33 14.82 -13.68
CA ASP A 33 -15.68 14.33 -13.92
C ASP A 33 -15.66 12.80 -13.82
N GLY A 34 -16.46 12.27 -12.88
CA GLY A 34 -16.54 10.86 -12.49
C GLY A 34 -17.21 9.99 -13.54
N ARG A 35 -16.75 10.07 -14.79
CA ARG A 35 -17.20 9.23 -15.89
C ARG A 35 -16.15 8.15 -16.11
N THR A 36 -16.40 6.98 -15.51
CA THR A 36 -15.67 5.75 -15.82
C THR A 36 -15.82 5.48 -17.31
N SER A 37 -14.85 5.94 -18.09
CA SER A 37 -14.77 5.67 -19.51
C SER A 37 -14.41 4.20 -19.65
N THR A 38 -15.41 3.37 -19.94
CA THR A 38 -15.21 1.98 -20.37
C THR A 38 -14.55 2.00 -21.74
N THR A 39 -13.24 2.25 -21.76
CA THR A 39 -12.38 1.83 -22.85
C THR A 39 -12.53 0.33 -22.94
N SER A 40 -13.14 -0.16 -24.02
CA SER A 40 -13.26 -1.59 -24.30
C SER A 40 -11.86 -2.17 -24.46
N LEU A 41 -11.28 -2.63 -23.35
CA LEU A 41 -10.01 -3.34 -23.35
C LEU A 41 -10.27 -4.68 -24.02
N SER A 42 -9.94 -4.80 -25.31
CA SER A 42 -9.96 -6.07 -26.04
C SER A 42 -8.79 -6.93 -25.57
N GLY A 43 -8.92 -7.48 -24.37
CA GLY A 43 -8.01 -8.45 -23.77
C GLY A 43 -8.79 -9.61 -23.15
N PRO A 44 -8.10 -10.69 -22.74
CA PRO A 44 -8.75 -11.76 -22.00
C PRO A 44 -9.46 -11.18 -20.76
N ILE A 45 -10.72 -11.57 -20.58
CA ILE A 45 -11.46 -11.27 -19.35
C ILE A 45 -10.93 -12.20 -18.28
N PHE A 46 -10.16 -11.66 -17.34
CA PHE A 46 -9.71 -12.41 -16.18
C PHE A 46 -10.80 -12.37 -15.11
N SER A 47 -11.25 -13.55 -14.68
CA SER A 47 -12.17 -13.70 -13.54
C SER A 47 -11.36 -13.90 -12.27
N TYR A 48 -11.12 -12.82 -11.54
CA TYR A 48 -10.42 -12.84 -10.25
C TYR A 48 -11.41 -13.17 -9.12
N SER A 49 -11.05 -14.12 -8.26
CA SER A 49 -11.90 -14.50 -7.13
C SER A 49 -12.04 -13.35 -6.13
N GLU A 50 -11.03 -12.50 -6.07
CA GLU A 50 -10.93 -11.25 -5.32
C GLU A 50 -11.98 -10.21 -5.75
N THR A 51 -12.53 -10.35 -6.96
CA THR A 51 -13.58 -9.46 -7.50
C THR A 51 -14.97 -10.08 -7.51
N ASN A 52 -15.12 -11.32 -7.04
CA ASN A 52 -16.42 -12.00 -7.00
C ASN A 52 -17.25 -11.50 -5.80
N PRO A 53 -18.38 -10.81 -6.02
CA PRO A 53 -19.20 -10.27 -4.93
C PRO A 53 -19.79 -11.35 -4.01
N GLU A 54 -19.97 -12.59 -4.50
CA GLU A 54 -20.44 -13.69 -3.65
C GLU A 54 -19.40 -14.13 -2.60
N LEU A 55 -18.12 -13.81 -2.83
CA LEU A 55 -16.99 -14.16 -1.98
C LEU A 55 -16.55 -13.02 -1.05
N GLU A 56 -17.03 -11.79 -1.25
CA GLU A 56 -16.61 -10.59 -0.51
C GLU A 56 -16.68 -10.80 1.02
N LYS A 57 -17.75 -11.44 1.50
CA LYS A 57 -17.96 -11.76 2.93
C LYS A 57 -16.89 -12.68 3.55
N TYR A 58 -16.05 -13.34 2.75
CA TYR A 58 -14.96 -14.22 3.18
C TYR A 58 -13.57 -13.61 3.00
N GLN A 59 -13.48 -12.38 2.49
CA GLN A 59 -12.22 -11.72 2.11
C GLN A 59 -11.80 -10.61 3.09
N ASP A 60 -12.41 -10.56 4.28
CA ASP A 60 -12.00 -9.64 5.34
C ASP A 60 -10.64 -10.06 5.92
N ALA A 61 -9.59 -9.40 5.40
CA ALA A 61 -8.22 -9.64 5.83
C ALA A 61 -8.01 -9.25 7.30
N TRP A 62 -8.63 -8.17 7.78
CA TRP A 62 -8.45 -7.69 9.16
C TRP A 62 -8.99 -8.70 10.16
N LYS A 63 -10.23 -9.14 9.95
CA LYS A 63 -10.86 -10.20 10.77
C LYS A 63 -10.07 -11.50 10.73
N PHE A 64 -9.49 -11.86 9.58
CA PHE A 64 -8.64 -13.03 9.47
C PHE A 64 -7.37 -12.86 10.30
N VAL A 65 -6.57 -11.82 10.05
CA VAL A 65 -5.24 -11.67 10.67
C VAL A 65 -5.27 -11.40 12.18
N THR A 66 -6.40 -10.93 12.70
CA THR A 66 -6.60 -10.62 14.13
C THR A 66 -7.31 -11.72 14.92
N SER A 67 -7.55 -12.89 14.32
CA SER A 67 -8.16 -14.00 15.05
C SER A 67 -7.32 -14.39 16.27
N ASN A 68 -7.96 -14.69 17.39
CA ASN A 68 -7.28 -15.11 18.63
C ASN A 68 -6.78 -16.56 18.59
N GLU A 69 -6.42 -17.05 17.40
CA GLU A 69 -5.94 -18.41 17.13
C GLU A 69 -4.58 -18.35 16.45
N SER A 70 -3.78 -19.41 16.62
CA SER A 70 -2.57 -19.60 15.83
C SER A 70 -2.90 -20.20 14.47
N PHE A 71 -2.29 -19.65 13.42
CA PHE A 71 -2.40 -20.20 12.08
C PHE A 71 -1.37 -21.29 11.85
N ILE A 72 -1.80 -22.42 11.29
CA ILE A 72 -0.91 -23.51 10.89
C ILE A 72 -1.04 -23.72 9.38
N MET A 73 0.08 -23.66 8.66
CA MET A 73 0.08 -23.90 7.22
C MET A 73 0.02 -25.41 6.94
N LYS A 74 -1.15 -25.89 6.51
CA LYS A 74 -1.36 -27.31 6.14
C LYS A 74 -0.92 -27.62 4.71
N TYR A 75 -1.27 -26.75 3.76
CA TYR A 75 -1.04 -26.95 2.34
C TYR A 75 -0.48 -25.68 1.72
N ARG A 76 0.37 -25.85 0.70
CA ARG A 76 0.84 -24.80 -0.20
C ARG A 76 1.23 -25.40 -1.53
N ASN A 77 1.23 -24.57 -2.57
CA ASN A 77 1.55 -24.96 -3.95
C ASN A 77 2.89 -24.37 -4.45
N PHE A 78 3.69 -23.79 -3.55
CA PHE A 78 5.01 -23.23 -3.86
C PHE A 78 6.10 -23.82 -2.96
N ASN A 79 7.33 -23.77 -3.47
CA ASN A 79 8.53 -24.21 -2.77
C ASN A 79 9.24 -23.03 -2.10
N THR A 80 9.95 -23.28 -1.01
CA THR A 80 10.57 -22.24 -0.17
C THR A 80 12.06 -22.05 -0.41
N ASN A 81 12.66 -22.84 -1.29
CA ASN A 81 14.06 -22.72 -1.69
C ASN A 81 14.16 -22.44 -3.20
N PRO A 82 15.11 -21.60 -3.67
CA PRO A 82 15.34 -21.32 -5.10
C PRO A 82 15.55 -22.56 -5.99
N THR A 83 16.00 -23.69 -5.42
CA THR A 83 16.18 -24.97 -6.13
C THR A 83 14.89 -25.78 -6.29
N GLY A 84 13.75 -25.24 -5.87
CA GLY A 84 12.45 -25.92 -5.95
C GLY A 84 12.23 -26.99 -4.88
N LYS A 85 13.11 -27.10 -3.88
CA LYS A 85 12.89 -27.98 -2.72
C LYS A 85 12.05 -27.28 -1.67
N ASN A 86 11.17 -28.05 -1.05
CA ASN A 86 10.53 -27.60 0.18
C ASN A 86 11.48 -27.86 1.36
N THR A 87 12.01 -26.79 1.95
CA THR A 87 12.94 -26.86 3.09
C THR A 87 12.34 -26.34 4.40
N THR A 88 11.06 -25.98 4.43
CA THR A 88 10.39 -25.51 5.64
C THR A 88 9.14 -26.34 5.93
N MET A 89 8.94 -26.75 7.17
CA MET A 89 7.73 -27.44 7.59
C MET A 89 7.26 -26.91 8.93
N CYS A 90 6.10 -27.38 9.41
CA CYS A 90 5.53 -26.96 10.69
C CYS A 90 5.42 -25.43 10.80
N VAL A 91 5.06 -24.75 9.71
CA VAL A 91 4.96 -23.28 9.68
C VAL A 91 3.77 -22.87 10.51
N SER A 92 3.99 -21.99 11.49
CA SER A 92 2.95 -21.40 12.30
C SER A 92 3.10 -19.89 12.40
N ALA A 93 1.98 -19.18 12.56
CA ALA A 93 1.95 -17.75 12.84
C ALA A 93 1.07 -17.48 14.05
N THR A 94 1.60 -16.73 15.01
CA THR A 94 0.89 -16.33 16.23
C THR A 94 0.95 -14.83 16.39
N MET A 95 -0.19 -14.19 16.65
CA MET A 95 -0.27 -12.75 16.85
C MET A 95 0.42 -12.36 18.16
N ILE A 96 1.28 -11.32 18.10
CA ILE A 96 2.00 -10.80 19.27
C ILE A 96 1.72 -9.33 19.53
N GLU A 97 1.29 -8.57 18.52
CA GLU A 97 0.88 -7.18 18.66
C GLU A 97 -0.25 -6.85 17.68
N MET A 98 -1.14 -5.96 18.08
CA MET A 98 -2.24 -5.45 17.25
C MET A 98 -2.51 -3.99 17.59
N ASN A 99 -2.70 -3.17 16.55
CA ASN A 99 -3.19 -1.81 16.64
C ASN A 99 -4.40 -1.65 15.73
N GLU A 100 -5.58 -1.61 16.34
CA GLU A 100 -6.88 -1.47 15.68
C GLU A 100 -7.00 -0.16 14.89
N THR A 101 -6.45 0.94 15.41
CA THR A 101 -6.58 2.26 14.77
C THR A 101 -5.83 2.29 13.44
N THR A 102 -4.63 1.71 13.39
CA THR A 102 -3.78 1.74 12.19
C THR A 102 -3.94 0.52 11.30
N HIS A 103 -4.78 -0.46 11.68
CA HIS A 103 -4.85 -1.78 11.06
C HIS A 103 -3.48 -2.45 10.93
N TYR A 104 -2.69 -2.34 12.01
CA TYR A 104 -1.37 -2.97 12.09
C TYR A 104 -1.44 -4.21 12.96
N VAL A 105 -0.80 -5.30 12.51
CA VAL A 105 -0.68 -6.54 13.26
C VAL A 105 0.75 -7.06 13.10
N LEU A 106 1.30 -7.59 14.18
CA LEU A 106 2.58 -8.28 14.18
C LEU A 106 2.35 -9.75 14.53
N HIS A 107 2.78 -10.64 13.65
CA HIS A 107 2.83 -12.09 13.92
C HIS A 107 4.27 -12.54 14.12
N ASN A 108 4.46 -13.39 15.12
CA ASN A 108 5.64 -14.23 15.20
C ASN A 108 5.43 -15.46 14.31
N ILE A 109 6.27 -15.61 13.29
CA ILE A 109 6.25 -16.74 12.36
C ILE A 109 7.38 -17.69 12.72
N THR A 110 7.03 -18.96 12.94
CA THR A 110 8.02 -20.03 13.20
C THR A 110 7.89 -21.12 12.15
N TYR A 111 8.98 -21.84 11.90
CA TYR A 111 9.02 -22.96 10.97
C TYR A 111 10.21 -23.85 11.28
N LEU A 112 10.11 -25.15 11.01
CA LEU A 112 11.26 -26.06 11.03
C LEU A 112 11.97 -26.03 9.67
N ASN A 113 13.22 -25.59 9.65
CA ASN A 113 14.10 -25.74 8.51
C ASN A 113 14.62 -27.18 8.43
N THR A 114 14.22 -27.93 7.41
CA THR A 114 14.59 -29.36 7.27
C THR A 114 16.02 -29.57 6.79
N THR A 115 16.68 -28.54 6.25
CA THR A 115 18.08 -28.62 5.83
C THR A 115 19.02 -28.51 7.02
N SER A 116 18.76 -27.56 7.92
CA SER A 116 19.57 -27.34 9.13
C SER A 116 19.03 -28.05 10.36
N ASN A 117 17.80 -28.57 10.30
CA ASN A 117 17.04 -29.12 11.41
C ASN A 117 16.92 -28.14 12.59
N LYS A 118 16.61 -26.88 12.30
CA LYS A 118 16.45 -25.78 13.26
C LYS A 118 15.11 -25.07 13.07
N THR A 119 14.54 -24.60 14.18
CA THR A 119 13.38 -23.70 14.19
C THR A 119 13.85 -22.25 14.24
#